data_AF-A0A3P7DWF5-F1
#
_entry.id   AF-A0A3P7DWF5-F1
#
_cell.length_a   1.000
_cell.length_b   1.000
_cell.length_c   1.000
_cell.angle_alpha   90.00
_cell.angle_beta   90.00
_cell.angle_gamma   90.00
#
_symmetry.space_group_name_H-M   'P 1'
#
loop_
_entity.id
_entity.type
_entity.pdbx_description
1 polymer ?
#
loop_
_entity_poly.entity_id
_entity_poly.type
_entity_poly.pdbx_seq_one_letter_code
_entity_poly.pdbx_strand_id
1 'polypeptide(L)'
;MSNTLMRGVEVCQCPEYYAGNSCERCISGYRRVNNQLFDGHCEKCNCEGHSFECDPFTGDCINCQHNTTGRRCHQCLPGHYGNPSLGSELGQCHPCACPTIENSHSALCSLTQLIVGGAAAYGEDAYVCTACEHGYDGNKCEICADGFFGNPLIKNGTCEPCDCNDNIDPMTIGNCDRKTGKCLKCIYNTAGDHCEECKENHWGNPKDKSCRPCGCHPKGSHSATCNKSTGICDCHNNYVGMQCNRCKDGHGDIENMCPACNCNMTGSFSSECDEVSGQCACKTGVFGKQCDMCRASYFNFSENGCQFCHCNSFGAIDDGRCDNVTGKCECRKNVDGKMCEKCANGYFNITSGLGCQACDCDPLGSSGIQCDTHTGQCACKSGVTGLKCNKCAPNHFGLSSNGCKECRICPAPGHICDSTTGECICPPNTIGEMCENCSSNAWNYDPLNGCTLCDCSGIGADGPNCNPQTGQVNAINY
;
A
#
# COMPACT_ATOMS: atom_id res chain seq x y z
N MET A 1 64.20 116.07 -33.72
CA MET A 1 62.82 115.88 -34.20
C MET A 1 62.73 114.43 -34.70
N SER A 2 62.53 113.45 -33.82
CA SER A 2 61.27 112.82 -33.36
C SER A 2 60.63 111.82 -34.35
N ASN A 3 60.80 110.53 -34.00
CA ASN A 3 60.04 109.29 -34.25
C ASN A 3 59.39 108.97 -35.61
N THR A 4 59.87 107.86 -36.19
CA THR A 4 59.17 106.99 -37.15
C THR A 4 58.92 105.64 -36.45
N LEU A 5 57.67 105.24 -36.20
CA LEU A 5 57.33 103.87 -35.79
C LEU A 5 56.00 103.44 -36.45
N MET A 6 56.03 102.21 -36.98
CA MET A 6 55.06 101.50 -37.84
C MET A 6 53.59 101.63 -37.41
N ARG A 7 52.70 102.07 -38.31
CA ARG A 7 51.93 101.29 -39.33
C ARG A 7 50.93 100.33 -38.67
N GLY A 8 49.65 100.67 -38.82
CA GLY A 8 48.51 100.03 -38.16
C GLY A 8 48.43 98.53 -38.40
N VAL A 9 48.05 97.81 -37.35
CA VAL A 9 47.66 96.39 -37.40
C VAL A 9 46.53 96.26 -38.42
N GLU A 10 46.76 95.51 -39.50
CA GLU A 10 45.70 95.15 -40.43
C GLU A 10 44.79 94.14 -39.73
N VAL A 11 43.60 94.60 -39.37
CA VAL A 11 42.52 93.74 -38.93
C VAL A 11 41.85 93.24 -40.21
N CYS A 12 42.15 92.00 -40.60
CA CYS A 12 41.53 91.40 -41.77
C CYS A 12 40.01 91.28 -41.57
N GLN A 13 39.24 91.63 -42.59
CA GLN A 13 37.83 91.26 -42.64
C GLN A 13 37.75 89.79 -43.08
N CYS A 14 37.53 88.90 -42.13
CA CYS A 14 37.59 87.47 -42.39
C CYS A 14 36.39 86.95 -43.19
N PRO A 15 36.61 85.96 -44.08
CA PRO A 15 35.52 85.25 -44.73
C PRO A 15 34.61 84.57 -43.72
N GLU A 16 33.43 84.16 -44.18
CA GLU A 16 32.48 83.40 -43.36
C GLU A 16 33.17 82.17 -42.74
N TYR A 17 32.98 81.98 -41.44
CA TYR A 17 33.53 80.88 -40.62
C TYR A 17 35.00 80.98 -40.17
N TYR A 18 35.70 82.08 -40.47
CA TYR A 18 37.07 82.33 -40.00
C TYR A 18 37.11 83.49 -39.00
N ALA A 19 38.05 83.44 -38.07
CA ALA A 19 38.22 84.38 -36.97
C ALA A 19 39.69 84.67 -36.68
N GLY A 20 39.92 85.77 -35.94
CA GLY A 20 41.26 86.23 -35.57
C GLY A 20 41.73 87.40 -36.42
N ASN A 21 42.84 88.02 -36.02
CA ASN A 21 43.36 89.22 -36.71
C ASN A 21 43.86 88.90 -38.12
N SER A 22 44.18 87.62 -38.39
CA SER A 22 44.68 87.12 -39.67
C SER A 22 43.79 85.99 -40.22
N CYS A 23 42.56 85.86 -39.72
CA CYS A 23 41.64 84.78 -40.09
C CYS A 23 42.25 83.39 -39.86
N GLU A 24 43.12 83.29 -38.86
CA GLU A 24 43.97 82.14 -38.60
C GLU A 24 43.24 81.01 -37.86
N ARG A 25 42.09 81.30 -37.26
CA ARG A 25 41.26 80.35 -36.53
C ARG A 25 39.91 80.17 -37.22
N CYS A 26 39.31 79.00 -37.05
CA CYS A 26 37.89 78.87 -37.34
C CYS A 26 37.09 79.60 -36.24
N ILE A 27 35.93 80.14 -36.59
CA ILE A 27 34.99 80.61 -35.56
C ILE A 27 34.57 79.43 -34.67
N SER A 28 34.04 79.72 -33.48
CA SER A 28 33.54 78.67 -32.58
C SER A 28 32.49 77.78 -33.28
N GLY A 29 32.55 76.47 -33.05
CA GLY A 29 31.68 75.46 -33.69
C GLY A 29 32.14 74.96 -35.05
N TYR A 30 33.27 75.45 -35.54
CA TYR A 30 33.91 74.99 -36.77
C TYR A 30 35.30 74.45 -36.46
N ARG A 31 35.67 73.34 -37.11
CA ARG A 31 37.00 72.75 -37.05
C ARG A 31 37.73 72.99 -38.36
N ARG A 32 39.06 73.02 -38.30
CA ARG A 32 39.89 73.12 -39.49
C ARG A 32 40.03 71.74 -40.12
N VAL A 33 39.51 71.55 -41.32
CA VAL A 33 39.62 70.26 -42.00
C VAL A 33 41.09 69.93 -42.26
N ASN A 34 41.51 68.74 -41.83
CA ASN A 34 42.89 68.25 -41.91
C ASN A 34 43.96 69.17 -41.27
N ASN A 35 43.57 70.08 -40.36
CA ASN A 35 44.47 71.04 -39.72
C ASN A 35 45.29 71.91 -40.70
N GLN A 36 44.87 72.01 -41.96
CA GLN A 36 45.63 72.71 -43.01
C GLN A 36 45.52 74.22 -42.82
N LEU A 37 46.65 74.92 -42.59
CA LEU A 37 46.64 76.35 -42.23
C LEU A 37 46.40 77.29 -43.42
N PHE A 38 47.08 77.02 -44.53
CA PHE A 38 46.99 77.75 -45.78
C PHE A 38 46.07 77.02 -46.75
N ASP A 39 45.07 77.71 -47.31
CA ASP A 39 44.05 77.12 -48.20
C ASP A 39 43.19 76.02 -47.53
N GLY A 40 43.25 75.89 -46.20
CA GLY A 40 42.37 75.00 -45.46
C GLY A 40 41.00 75.63 -45.24
N HIS A 41 39.98 74.78 -45.18
CA HIS A 41 38.62 75.21 -44.94
C HIS A 41 38.13 74.85 -43.54
N CYS A 42 37.33 75.75 -42.99
CA CYS A 42 36.61 75.52 -41.74
C CYS A 42 35.29 74.79 -42.04
N GLU A 43 35.09 73.63 -41.42
CA GLU A 43 33.86 72.83 -41.52
C GLU A 43 33.13 72.87 -40.18
N LYS A 44 31.80 72.98 -40.23
CA LYS A 44 30.96 72.95 -39.03
C LYS A 44 31.07 71.59 -38.35
N CYS A 45 31.27 71.56 -37.04
CA CYS A 45 31.33 70.31 -36.30
C CYS A 45 29.97 69.60 -36.24
N ASN A 46 30.00 68.26 -36.31
CA ASN A 46 28.81 67.43 -36.22
C ASN A 46 28.62 66.87 -34.82
N CYS A 47 27.93 67.64 -33.99
CA CYS A 47 27.63 67.32 -32.60
C CYS A 47 26.19 66.85 -32.39
N GLU A 48 25.54 66.29 -33.42
CA GLU A 48 24.12 65.91 -33.41
C GLU A 48 23.19 67.05 -32.95
N GLY A 49 23.61 68.32 -33.05
CA GLY A 49 22.84 69.45 -32.52
C GLY A 49 22.82 69.56 -30.99
N HIS A 50 23.70 68.85 -30.28
CA HIS A 50 23.86 68.88 -28.82
C HIS A 50 25.07 69.68 -28.35
N SER A 51 25.89 70.23 -29.25
CA SER A 51 26.88 71.24 -28.89
C SER A 51 27.10 72.22 -30.04
N PHE A 52 27.39 73.47 -29.68
CA PHE A 52 27.82 74.51 -30.62
C PHE A 52 29.34 74.70 -30.62
N GLU A 53 30.06 73.93 -29.81
CA GLU A 53 31.51 74.01 -29.66
C GLU A 53 32.14 72.64 -29.87
N CYS A 54 33.33 72.66 -30.46
CA CYS A 54 34.12 71.47 -30.70
C CYS A 54 35.58 71.86 -30.65
N ASP A 55 36.44 70.86 -30.43
CA ASP A 55 37.86 71.05 -30.57
C ASP A 55 38.17 71.44 -32.03
N PRO A 56 38.87 72.56 -32.27
CA PRO A 56 39.09 73.08 -33.61
C PRO A 56 40.01 72.19 -34.47
N PHE A 57 40.64 71.16 -33.89
CA PHE A 57 41.54 70.23 -34.58
C PHE A 57 40.97 68.81 -34.64
N THR A 58 40.46 68.24 -33.53
CA THR A 58 39.90 66.88 -33.52
C THR A 58 38.47 66.84 -34.03
N GLY A 59 37.72 67.93 -33.88
CA GLY A 59 36.28 67.96 -34.13
C GLY A 59 35.45 67.29 -33.05
N ASP A 60 36.06 66.84 -31.95
CA ASP A 60 35.34 66.27 -30.82
C ASP A 60 34.50 67.37 -30.18
N CYS A 61 33.22 67.08 -29.98
CA CYS A 61 32.29 68.02 -29.41
C CYS A 61 32.63 68.26 -27.94
N ILE A 62 32.70 69.54 -27.58
CA ILE A 62 32.99 69.99 -26.21
C ILE A 62 31.66 70.45 -25.61
N ASN A 63 31.47 70.26 -24.31
CA ASN A 63 30.26 70.70 -23.59
C ASN A 63 28.96 70.15 -24.21
N CYS A 64 28.90 68.83 -24.49
CA CYS A 64 27.67 68.17 -24.94
C CYS A 64 26.50 68.48 -23.99
N GLN A 65 25.47 69.11 -24.53
CA GLN A 65 24.24 69.48 -23.87
C GLN A 65 23.22 68.33 -23.96
N HIS A 66 22.03 68.53 -23.39
CA HIS A 66 20.90 67.60 -23.50
C HIS A 66 21.19 66.18 -22.96
N ASN A 67 22.02 66.09 -21.91
CA ASN A 67 22.47 64.86 -21.27
C ASN A 67 23.11 63.84 -22.22
N THR A 68 23.79 64.34 -23.25
CA THR A 68 24.51 63.52 -24.23
C THR A 68 26.01 63.46 -23.95
N THR A 69 26.67 62.46 -24.52
CA THR A 69 28.10 62.20 -24.38
C THR A 69 28.65 61.49 -25.62
N GLY A 70 29.95 61.19 -25.57
CA GLY A 70 30.71 60.67 -26.69
C GLY A 70 31.17 61.77 -27.65
N ARG A 71 32.08 61.42 -28.56
CA ARG A 71 32.80 62.37 -29.44
C ARG A 71 31.94 63.28 -30.31
N ARG A 72 30.72 62.84 -30.60
CA ARG A 72 29.72 63.54 -31.41
C ARG A 72 28.46 63.90 -30.62
N CYS A 73 28.48 63.74 -29.30
CA CYS A 73 27.28 63.82 -28.47
C CYS A 73 26.17 62.82 -28.91
N HIS A 74 26.58 61.63 -29.37
CA HIS A 74 25.68 60.64 -29.99
C HIS A 74 25.19 59.56 -29.02
N GLN A 75 25.61 59.61 -27.76
CA GLN A 75 25.22 58.67 -26.71
C GLN A 75 24.55 59.44 -25.59
N CYS A 76 23.65 58.81 -24.85
CA CYS A 76 23.19 59.38 -23.59
C CYS A 76 24.25 59.17 -22.50
N LEU A 77 24.34 60.10 -21.54
CA LEU A 77 25.11 59.88 -20.33
C LEU A 77 24.60 58.61 -19.60
N PRO A 78 25.46 57.87 -18.85
CA PRO A 78 25.01 56.77 -18.00
C PRO A 78 23.82 57.18 -17.13
N GLY A 79 22.84 56.28 -17.01
CA GLY A 79 21.58 56.55 -16.29
C GLY A 79 20.57 57.40 -17.07
N HIS A 80 20.85 57.74 -18.34
CA HIS A 80 19.91 58.44 -19.22
C HIS A 80 19.55 57.62 -20.45
N TYR A 81 18.33 57.79 -20.95
CA TYR A 81 17.80 57.15 -22.16
C TYR A 81 17.28 58.19 -23.14
N GLY A 82 17.32 57.87 -24.43
CA GLY A 82 16.89 58.77 -25.48
C GLY A 82 17.45 58.36 -26.83
N ASN A 83 17.17 59.16 -27.86
CA ASN A 83 17.73 58.99 -29.19
C ASN A 83 18.45 60.28 -29.64
N PRO A 84 19.75 60.43 -29.34
CA PRO A 84 20.54 61.61 -29.70
C PRO A 84 20.53 61.96 -31.19
N SER A 85 20.26 60.99 -32.08
CA SER A 85 20.23 61.21 -33.52
C SER A 85 19.06 62.08 -34.00
N LEU A 86 18.05 62.32 -33.15
CA LEU A 86 16.99 63.29 -33.46
C LEU A 86 17.47 64.74 -33.32
N GLY A 87 18.58 64.93 -32.60
CA GLY A 87 19.26 66.19 -32.37
C GLY A 87 18.50 67.25 -31.59
N SER A 88 19.24 68.23 -31.10
CA SER A 88 18.72 69.36 -30.32
C SER A 88 17.78 68.88 -29.19
N GLU A 89 16.70 69.62 -28.86
CA GLU A 89 15.79 69.24 -27.77
C GLU A 89 15.00 67.94 -28.06
N LEU A 90 14.80 67.59 -29.34
CA LEU A 90 14.09 66.36 -29.74
C LEU A 90 14.90 65.10 -29.42
N GLY A 91 16.23 65.18 -29.53
CA GLY A 91 17.17 64.11 -29.21
C GLY A 91 17.68 64.10 -27.78
N GLN A 92 17.15 64.95 -26.90
CA GLN A 92 17.64 65.03 -25.53
C GLN A 92 17.45 63.71 -24.77
N CYS A 93 18.43 63.37 -23.96
CA CYS A 93 18.36 62.19 -23.11
C CYS A 93 17.73 62.53 -21.75
N HIS A 94 16.85 61.66 -21.30
CA HIS A 94 16.12 61.80 -20.03
C HIS A 94 16.69 60.84 -18.98
N PRO A 95 16.76 61.23 -17.71
CA PRO A 95 17.15 60.34 -16.64
C PRO A 95 16.14 59.18 -16.51
N CYS A 96 16.65 57.98 -16.25
CA CYS A 96 15.84 56.80 -15.99
C CYS A 96 15.32 56.79 -14.54
N ALA A 97 14.17 56.16 -14.33
CA ALA A 97 13.59 55.87 -13.04
C ALA A 97 13.60 54.34 -12.83
N CYS A 98 14.42 53.86 -11.91
CA CYS A 98 14.66 52.43 -11.74
C CYS A 98 14.42 51.96 -10.29
N PRO A 99 13.20 52.02 -9.71
CA PRO A 99 11.93 52.25 -10.40
C PRO A 99 11.38 53.66 -10.31
N THR A 100 11.84 54.46 -9.36
CA THR A 100 11.45 55.87 -9.22
C THR A 100 12.69 56.76 -9.22
N ILE A 101 12.53 58.04 -9.55
CA ILE A 101 13.66 58.99 -9.52
C ILE A 101 14.21 59.14 -8.09
N GLU A 102 13.33 59.08 -7.08
CA GLU A 102 13.71 59.23 -5.67
C GLU A 102 14.30 57.96 -5.04
N ASN A 103 14.02 56.79 -5.62
CA ASN A 103 14.44 55.48 -5.12
C ASN A 103 14.89 54.63 -6.31
N SER A 104 16.03 54.97 -6.89
CA SER A 104 16.57 54.29 -8.08
C SER A 104 17.66 53.30 -7.68
N HIS A 105 17.46 52.04 -8.04
CA HIS A 105 18.30 50.87 -7.81
C HIS A 105 19.00 50.39 -9.09
N SER A 106 19.23 51.31 -10.03
CA SER A 106 20.13 51.06 -11.16
C SER A 106 20.78 52.35 -11.64
N ALA A 107 22.09 52.29 -11.86
CA ALA A 107 22.86 53.38 -12.45
C ALA A 107 22.83 53.37 -14.00
N LEU A 108 22.30 52.31 -14.62
CA LEU A 108 22.34 52.12 -16.06
C LEU A 108 20.97 51.74 -16.60
N CYS A 109 20.64 52.31 -17.74
CA CYS A 109 19.44 51.99 -18.48
C CYS A 109 19.71 52.11 -19.98
N SER A 110 18.88 51.44 -20.77
CA SER A 110 18.94 51.49 -22.23
C SER A 110 17.54 51.64 -22.79
N LEU A 111 17.42 52.39 -23.88
CA LEU A 111 16.21 52.42 -24.70
C LEU A 111 15.87 50.99 -25.16
N THR A 112 14.61 50.59 -25.04
CA THR A 112 14.15 49.26 -25.45
C THR A 112 14.14 49.19 -26.99
N GLN A 113 14.84 48.23 -27.59
CA GLN A 113 15.00 48.12 -29.06
C GLN A 113 13.68 47.88 -29.84
N LEU A 114 12.57 47.69 -29.15
CA LEU A 114 11.22 47.56 -29.74
C LEU A 114 10.62 48.91 -30.20
N ILE A 115 11.28 50.05 -29.96
CA ILE A 115 10.77 51.39 -30.30
C ILE A 115 11.66 52.12 -31.33
N VAL A 116 12.43 51.39 -32.13
CA VAL A 116 13.35 51.97 -33.14
C VAL A 116 12.62 52.51 -34.39
N GLY A 117 11.28 52.58 -34.39
CA GLY A 117 10.47 52.92 -35.57
C GLY A 117 9.52 54.11 -35.46
N GLY A 118 9.46 54.85 -34.33
CA GLY A 118 8.46 55.90 -34.18
C GLY A 118 8.87 57.03 -33.25
N ALA A 119 8.45 58.25 -33.58
CA ALA A 119 8.66 59.50 -32.84
C ALA A 119 7.92 59.57 -31.48
N ALA A 120 7.77 58.44 -30.79
CA ALA A 120 7.10 58.33 -29.49
C ALA A 120 8.03 57.62 -28.49
N ALA A 121 9.18 58.23 -28.21
CA ALA A 121 10.13 57.80 -27.18
C ALA A 121 9.76 58.34 -25.78
N TYR A 122 8.47 58.34 -25.41
CA TYR A 122 7.95 58.94 -24.17
C TYR A 122 6.88 58.05 -23.48
N GLY A 123 7.01 56.72 -23.55
CA GLY A 123 6.18 55.78 -22.78
C GLY A 123 6.92 55.20 -21.58
N GLU A 124 6.21 54.76 -20.52
CA GLU A 124 6.81 54.10 -19.34
C GLU A 124 7.70 52.90 -19.74
N ASP A 125 7.37 52.20 -20.83
CA ASP A 125 8.10 51.07 -21.39
C ASP A 125 9.29 51.44 -22.31
N ALA A 126 9.63 52.72 -22.41
CA ALA A 126 10.63 53.21 -23.37
C ALA A 126 12.06 52.72 -23.12
N TYR A 127 12.36 52.31 -21.89
CA TYR A 127 13.69 51.86 -21.48
C TYR A 127 13.61 50.64 -20.57
N VAL A 128 14.74 49.96 -20.39
CA VAL A 128 14.96 48.92 -19.38
C VAL A 128 16.18 49.31 -18.54
N CYS A 129 16.10 49.10 -17.24
CA CYS A 129 17.22 49.26 -16.32
C CYS A 129 18.08 48.00 -16.40
N THR A 130 19.35 48.14 -16.78
CA THR A 130 20.18 47.01 -17.21
C THR A 130 21.15 46.51 -16.14
N ALA A 131 21.16 47.16 -14.98
CA ALA A 131 22.04 46.83 -13.87
C ALA A 131 21.32 47.07 -12.54
N CYS A 132 20.26 46.31 -12.26
CA CYS A 132 19.60 46.38 -10.97
C CYS A 132 20.58 45.98 -9.86
N GLU A 133 20.55 46.73 -8.76
CA GLU A 133 21.30 46.42 -7.54
C GLU A 133 20.92 45.03 -6.99
N HIS A 134 21.82 44.41 -6.24
CA HIS A 134 21.55 43.11 -5.63
C HIS A 134 20.31 43.17 -4.73
N GLY A 135 19.38 42.23 -4.91
CA GLY A 135 18.10 42.20 -4.21
C GLY A 135 16.93 42.81 -4.98
N TYR A 136 17.18 43.46 -6.11
CA TYR A 136 16.17 44.08 -6.97
C TYR A 136 16.10 43.39 -8.33
N ASP A 137 14.91 43.34 -8.92
CA ASP A 137 14.64 42.69 -10.19
C ASP A 137 13.46 43.39 -10.90
N GLY A 138 13.17 42.97 -12.13
CA GLY A 138 12.18 43.61 -13.00
C GLY A 138 12.82 44.61 -13.97
N ASN A 139 12.04 45.02 -14.97
CA ASN A 139 12.56 45.87 -16.06
C ASN A 139 12.95 47.28 -15.59
N LYS A 140 12.44 47.70 -14.44
CA LYS A 140 12.70 48.96 -13.77
C LYS A 140 13.26 48.73 -12.36
N CYS A 141 13.72 47.53 -12.01
CA CYS A 141 14.10 47.20 -10.63
C CYS A 141 12.94 47.41 -9.63
N GLU A 142 11.70 47.25 -10.11
CA GLU A 142 10.46 47.58 -9.40
C GLU A 142 9.95 46.49 -8.46
N ILE A 143 10.55 45.31 -8.51
CA ILE A 143 10.25 44.18 -7.61
C ILE A 143 11.51 43.73 -6.89
N CYS A 144 11.33 43.08 -5.76
CA CYS A 144 12.43 42.37 -5.12
C CYS A 144 12.76 41.10 -5.90
N ALA A 145 14.05 40.84 -6.03
CA ALA A 145 14.59 39.61 -6.58
C ALA A 145 14.15 38.40 -5.73
N ASP A 146 14.27 37.20 -6.30
CA ASP A 146 13.98 35.99 -5.56
C ASP A 146 14.88 35.86 -4.31
N GLY A 147 14.29 35.46 -3.18
CA GLY A 147 14.97 35.45 -1.88
C GLY A 147 14.99 36.80 -1.16
N PHE A 148 14.37 37.85 -1.73
CA PHE A 148 14.23 39.16 -1.12
C PHE A 148 12.76 39.58 -1.01
N PHE A 149 12.47 40.47 -0.07
CA PHE A 149 11.14 41.04 0.12
C PHE A 149 11.16 42.53 0.43
N GLY A 150 10.06 43.21 0.10
CA GLY A 150 9.90 44.64 0.35
C GLY A 150 9.07 45.31 -0.73
N ASN A 151 9.25 46.63 -0.88
CA ASN A 151 8.54 47.39 -1.90
C ASN A 151 9.36 48.59 -2.41
N PRO A 152 10.12 48.41 -3.51
CA PRO A 152 10.95 49.46 -4.12
C PRO A 152 10.19 50.70 -4.62
N LEU A 153 8.87 50.59 -4.84
CA LEU A 153 8.05 51.69 -5.37
C LEU A 153 7.67 52.74 -4.31
N ILE A 154 7.83 52.42 -3.02
CA ILE A 154 7.61 53.37 -1.94
C ILE A 154 8.88 54.19 -1.73
N LYS A 155 8.73 55.47 -1.37
CA LYS A 155 9.85 56.33 -1.00
C LYS A 155 10.69 55.68 0.12
N ASN A 156 11.98 55.48 -0.13
CA ASN A 156 12.93 54.75 0.73
C ASN A 156 12.59 53.26 0.95
N GLY A 157 11.79 52.64 0.08
CA GLY A 157 11.51 51.21 0.14
C GLY A 157 12.70 50.39 -0.33
N THR A 158 13.12 49.40 0.45
CA THR A 158 14.23 48.50 0.11
C THR A 158 13.73 47.07 -0.11
N CYS A 159 14.62 46.25 -0.67
CA CYS A 159 14.46 44.81 -0.73
C CYS A 159 15.45 44.16 0.23
N GLU A 160 14.94 43.50 1.26
CA GLU A 160 15.75 42.83 2.28
C GLU A 160 15.76 41.31 2.05
N PRO A 161 16.84 40.59 2.37
CA PRO A 161 16.86 39.13 2.30
C PRO A 161 15.78 38.51 3.19
N CYS A 162 15.17 37.43 2.72
CA CYS A 162 14.16 36.72 3.49
C CYS A 162 14.79 35.96 4.67
N ASP A 163 14.21 36.14 5.86
CA ASP A 163 14.63 35.44 7.08
C ASP A 163 13.75 34.21 7.34
N CYS A 164 14.20 33.05 6.85
CA CYS A 164 13.49 31.79 7.03
C CYS A 164 14.21 30.82 7.99
N ASN A 165 15.02 31.32 8.93
CA ASN A 165 15.77 30.53 9.92
C ASN A 165 16.55 29.33 9.33
N ASP A 166 17.10 29.45 8.11
CA ASP A 166 17.77 28.38 7.36
C ASP A 166 16.95 27.08 7.19
N ASN A 167 15.62 27.21 7.30
CA ASN A 167 14.62 26.16 7.15
C ASN A 167 13.93 26.20 5.79
N ILE A 168 14.70 26.56 4.76
CA ILE A 168 14.34 26.58 3.33
C ILE A 168 15.44 25.91 2.52
N ASP A 169 15.12 25.53 1.28
CA ASP A 169 16.14 25.15 0.30
C ASP A 169 16.60 26.41 -0.45
N PRO A 170 17.86 26.87 -0.29
CA PRO A 170 18.35 28.09 -0.93
C PRO A 170 18.37 28.00 -2.47
N MET A 171 18.30 26.80 -3.05
CA MET A 171 18.25 26.61 -4.51
C MET A 171 16.83 26.68 -5.08
N THR A 172 15.82 26.72 -4.22
CA THR A 172 14.41 26.74 -4.64
C THR A 172 13.93 28.19 -4.84
N ILE A 173 13.32 28.46 -5.99
CA ILE A 173 12.70 29.76 -6.30
C ILE A 173 11.41 29.94 -5.48
N GLY A 174 11.16 31.15 -5.00
CA GLY A 174 9.94 31.53 -4.29
C GLY A 174 9.91 31.01 -2.86
N ASN A 175 11.04 31.14 -2.15
CA ASN A 175 11.18 30.74 -0.75
C ASN A 175 10.30 31.59 0.20
N CYS A 176 10.07 32.85 -0.16
CA CYS A 176 9.28 33.81 0.60
C CYS A 176 8.41 34.66 -0.31
N ASP A 177 7.37 35.27 0.25
CA ASP A 177 6.56 36.26 -0.42
C ASP A 177 7.34 37.56 -0.61
N ARG A 178 7.49 38.00 -1.87
CA ARG A 178 8.31 39.17 -2.26
C ARG A 178 7.87 40.51 -1.63
N LYS A 179 6.67 40.59 -1.06
CA LYS A 179 6.16 41.84 -0.44
C LYS A 179 6.20 41.77 1.07
N THR A 180 5.82 40.64 1.64
CA THR A 180 5.63 40.47 3.10
C THR A 180 6.80 39.80 3.80
N GLY A 181 7.69 39.11 3.06
CA GLY A 181 8.81 38.35 3.62
C GLY A 181 8.42 36.99 4.20
N LYS A 182 7.12 36.68 4.29
CA LYS A 182 6.61 35.42 4.82
C LYS A 182 7.16 34.23 4.02
N CYS A 183 7.79 33.30 4.71
CA CYS A 183 8.32 32.08 4.12
C CYS A 183 7.18 31.17 3.66
N LEU A 184 7.26 30.71 2.41
CA LEU A 184 6.21 29.94 1.74
C LEU A 184 6.55 28.45 1.63
N LYS A 185 7.83 28.09 1.78
CA LYS A 185 8.36 26.75 1.53
C LYS A 185 9.22 26.23 2.69
N CYS A 186 8.68 26.27 3.90
CA CYS A 186 9.34 25.71 5.08
C CYS A 186 9.57 24.20 4.94
N ILE A 187 10.83 23.78 5.11
CA ILE A 187 11.26 22.37 5.13
C ILE A 187 11.48 21.91 6.58
N TYR A 188 12.02 20.69 6.79
CA TYR A 188 12.31 20.13 8.12
C TYR A 188 11.12 20.14 9.11
N ASN A 189 9.89 20.01 8.60
CA ASN A 189 8.66 20.07 9.41
C ASN A 189 8.49 21.35 10.23
N THR A 190 8.95 22.49 9.72
CA THR A 190 8.74 23.79 10.34
C THR A 190 7.56 24.56 9.72
N ALA A 191 7.07 25.55 10.46
CA ALA A 191 5.97 26.44 10.16
C ALA A 191 6.26 27.81 10.82
N GLY A 192 5.30 28.73 10.73
CA GLY A 192 5.48 30.13 11.11
C GLY A 192 5.85 31.00 9.91
N ASP A 193 5.84 32.32 10.09
CA ASP A 193 6.10 33.27 9.00
C ASP A 193 7.58 33.29 8.61
N HIS A 194 8.46 32.79 9.47
CA HIS A 194 9.92 32.71 9.32
C HIS A 194 10.42 31.26 9.48
N CYS A 195 9.55 30.25 9.36
CA CYS A 195 9.87 28.84 9.59
C CYS A 195 10.49 28.57 10.99
N GLU A 196 10.05 29.33 11.98
CA GLU A 196 10.61 29.45 13.33
C GLU A 196 9.96 28.51 14.37
N GLU A 197 8.88 27.83 14.01
CA GLU A 197 8.21 26.85 14.86
C GLU A 197 8.11 25.47 14.18
N CYS A 198 8.00 24.40 14.96
CA CYS A 198 7.63 23.12 14.38
C CYS A 198 6.16 23.17 13.93
N LYS A 199 5.84 22.46 12.84
CA LYS A 199 4.46 22.28 12.35
C LYS A 199 3.56 21.76 13.47
N GLU A 200 2.25 21.95 13.28
CA GLU A 200 1.25 21.31 14.12
C GLU A 200 1.50 19.79 14.21
N ASN A 201 1.27 19.21 15.39
CA ASN A 201 1.55 17.80 15.71
C ASN A 201 3.03 17.38 15.58
N HIS A 202 3.96 18.35 15.67
CA HIS A 202 5.38 18.10 15.76
C HIS A 202 5.99 18.74 17.01
N TRP A 203 7.11 18.19 17.46
CA TRP A 203 7.88 18.67 18.60
C TRP A 203 9.38 18.65 18.29
N GLY A 204 10.15 19.41 19.05
CA GLY A 204 11.59 19.55 18.87
C GLY A 204 11.97 21.01 18.72
N ASN A 205 13.15 21.24 18.14
CA ASN A 205 13.70 22.57 17.96
C ASN A 205 13.87 22.88 16.45
N PRO A 206 13.25 23.94 15.94
CA PRO A 206 13.40 24.35 14.54
C PRO A 206 14.84 24.75 14.17
N LYS A 207 15.63 25.25 15.14
CA LYS A 207 17.01 25.72 14.90
C LYS A 207 18.00 24.60 14.61
N ASP A 208 17.77 23.42 15.17
CA ASP A 208 18.59 22.22 14.96
C ASP A 208 17.94 21.22 13.99
N LYS A 209 16.83 21.62 13.34
CA LYS A 209 16.10 20.82 12.34
C LYS A 209 15.56 19.51 12.91
N SER A 210 15.24 19.47 14.21
CA SER A 210 14.80 18.27 14.92
C SER A 210 13.28 18.08 15.04
N CYS A 211 12.47 18.88 14.34
CA CYS A 211 11.01 18.78 14.38
C CYS A 211 10.50 17.41 13.93
N ARG A 212 10.05 16.60 14.89
CA ARG A 212 9.55 15.22 14.74
C ARG A 212 8.05 15.15 14.99
N PRO A 213 7.32 14.28 14.29
CA PRO A 213 5.89 14.07 14.57
C PRO A 213 5.69 13.55 15.99
N CYS A 214 4.62 13.98 16.66
CA CYS A 214 4.26 13.54 18.01
C CYS A 214 3.98 12.02 18.08
N GLY A 215 3.10 11.53 17.19
CA GLY A 215 2.70 10.11 17.17
C GLY A 215 1.83 9.67 18.35
N CYS A 216 0.99 10.55 18.87
CA CYS A 216 0.07 10.26 19.98
C CYS A 216 -0.97 9.20 19.60
N HIS A 217 -1.22 8.23 20.47
CA HIS A 217 -2.17 7.14 20.24
C HIS A 217 -3.61 7.68 20.19
N PRO A 218 -4.41 7.39 19.15
CA PRO A 218 -5.70 8.04 18.92
C PRO A 218 -6.74 7.78 20.02
N LYS A 219 -6.66 6.64 20.73
CA LYS A 219 -7.51 6.33 21.89
C LYS A 219 -6.85 6.59 23.24
N GLY A 220 -5.52 6.70 23.24
CA GLY A 220 -4.73 6.81 24.46
C GLY A 220 -4.42 8.25 24.85
N SER A 221 -4.46 9.17 23.90
CA SER A 221 -4.20 10.58 24.10
C SER A 221 -5.46 11.43 23.93
N HIS A 222 -5.53 12.54 24.66
CA HIS A 222 -6.63 13.52 24.55
C HIS A 222 -6.64 14.25 23.19
N SER A 223 -5.51 14.30 22.48
CA SER A 223 -5.39 14.90 21.14
C SER A 223 -4.19 14.30 20.38
N ALA A 224 -4.08 14.61 19.09
CA ALA A 224 -2.91 14.28 18.27
C ALA A 224 -1.67 15.17 18.56
N THR A 225 -1.86 16.24 19.34
CA THR A 225 -0.79 17.18 19.70
C THR A 225 -0.01 16.68 20.91
N CYS A 226 1.24 17.13 21.01
CA CYS A 226 2.10 16.84 22.14
C CYS A 226 2.79 18.11 22.62
N ASN A 227 3.45 18.04 23.77
CA ASN A 227 4.27 19.15 24.25
C ASN A 227 5.35 19.50 23.22
N LYS A 228 5.38 20.77 22.75
CA LYS A 228 6.30 21.24 21.70
C LYS A 228 7.79 21.02 22.03
N SER A 229 8.16 20.95 23.31
CA SER A 229 9.55 20.78 23.76
C SER A 229 9.93 19.35 24.09
N THR A 230 9.02 18.55 24.68
CA THR A 230 9.34 17.20 25.17
C THR A 230 8.79 16.08 24.30
N GLY A 231 7.83 16.36 23.42
CA GLY A 231 7.15 15.35 22.61
C GLY A 231 6.18 14.47 23.36
N ILE A 232 5.95 14.74 24.65
CA ILE A 232 5.05 13.95 25.49
C ILE A 232 3.60 14.32 25.16
N CYS A 233 2.81 13.31 24.80
CA CYS A 233 1.38 13.41 24.58
C CYS A 233 0.61 13.46 25.90
N ASP A 234 -0.54 14.14 25.90
CA ASP A 234 -1.44 14.17 27.05
C ASP A 234 -2.27 12.89 27.10
N CYS A 235 -1.92 11.97 28.01
CA CYS A 235 -2.53 10.64 28.07
C CYS A 235 -3.83 10.64 28.87
N HIS A 236 -4.83 9.91 28.36
CA HIS A 236 -6.00 9.53 29.13
C HIS A 236 -5.61 8.70 30.36
N ASN A 237 -6.51 8.63 31.34
CA ASN A 237 -6.35 7.75 32.49
C ASN A 237 -6.07 6.32 32.05
N ASN A 238 -5.17 5.65 32.77
CA ASN A 238 -4.67 4.29 32.50
C ASN A 238 -3.77 4.12 31.26
N TYR A 239 -3.50 5.17 30.48
CA TYR A 239 -2.49 5.14 29.42
C TYR A 239 -1.17 5.76 29.88
N VAL A 240 -0.05 5.26 29.36
CA VAL A 240 1.32 5.70 29.64
C VAL A 240 2.23 5.62 28.42
N GLY A 241 3.44 6.17 28.56
CA GLY A 241 4.42 6.30 27.49
C GLY A 241 4.32 7.67 26.83
N MET A 242 5.39 8.09 26.14
CA MET A 242 5.43 9.40 25.46
C MET A 242 4.29 9.59 24.46
N GLN A 243 3.82 8.49 23.88
CA GLN A 243 2.78 8.44 22.85
C GLN A 243 1.45 7.88 23.37
N CYS A 244 1.33 7.63 24.68
CA CYS A 244 0.13 7.01 25.28
C CYS A 244 -0.27 5.68 24.63
N ASN A 245 0.73 4.92 24.18
CA ASN A 245 0.59 3.70 23.38
C ASN A 245 0.73 2.42 24.22
N ARG A 246 0.59 2.53 25.54
CA ARG A 246 0.63 1.40 26.48
C ARG A 246 -0.31 1.68 27.65
N CYS A 247 -0.84 0.63 28.25
CA CYS A 247 -1.57 0.76 29.50
C CYS A 247 -0.62 0.82 30.71
N LYS A 248 -1.08 1.42 31.81
CA LYS A 248 -0.40 1.38 33.11
C LYS A 248 -0.31 -0.05 33.61
N ASP A 249 0.69 -0.34 34.44
CA ASP A 249 0.83 -1.62 35.15
C ASP A 249 -0.52 -2.04 35.77
N GLY A 250 -0.87 -3.32 35.60
CA GLY A 250 -2.16 -3.88 36.03
C GLY A 250 -3.35 -3.55 35.13
N HIS A 251 -3.13 -2.89 33.99
CA HIS A 251 -4.14 -2.64 32.95
C HIS A 251 -3.62 -3.13 31.59
N GLY A 252 -4.53 -3.44 30.67
CA GLY A 252 -4.20 -3.86 29.30
C GLY A 252 -5.37 -3.62 28.37
N ASP A 253 -5.25 -4.03 27.11
CA ASP A 253 -6.27 -3.79 26.06
C ASP A 253 -6.42 -2.31 25.70
N ILE A 254 -5.40 -1.80 25.01
CA ILE A 254 -5.30 -0.40 24.60
C ILE A 254 -6.47 0.06 23.71
N GLU A 255 -7.09 -0.88 22.99
CA GLU A 255 -8.22 -0.58 22.13
C GLU A 255 -9.52 -0.37 22.90
N ASN A 256 -9.59 -0.81 24.17
CA ASN A 256 -10.80 -0.78 25.00
C ASN A 256 -10.63 0.04 26.29
N MET A 257 -9.91 1.15 26.25
CA MET A 257 -9.74 2.09 27.38
C MET A 257 -8.86 1.59 28.53
N CYS A 258 -7.93 0.67 28.25
CA CYS A 258 -7.02 0.13 29.27
C CYS A 258 -7.74 -0.29 30.56
N PRO A 259 -8.70 -1.24 30.52
CA PRO A 259 -9.32 -1.78 31.72
C PRO A 259 -8.30 -2.50 32.60
N ALA A 260 -8.62 -2.62 33.89
CA ALA A 260 -7.82 -3.41 34.82
C ALA A 260 -7.77 -4.88 34.35
N CYS A 261 -6.60 -5.51 34.49
CA CYS A 261 -6.43 -6.92 34.18
C CYS A 261 -7.36 -7.76 35.06
N ASN A 262 -8.14 -8.65 34.44
CA ASN A 262 -9.06 -9.56 35.12
C ASN A 262 -8.68 -11.01 34.83
N CYS A 263 -7.39 -11.34 35.00
CA CYS A 263 -6.87 -12.68 34.75
C CYS A 263 -7.40 -13.66 35.81
N ASN A 264 -8.00 -14.76 35.35
CA ASN A 264 -8.45 -15.83 36.23
C ASN A 264 -7.22 -16.55 36.81
N MET A 265 -7.00 -16.44 38.12
CA MET A 265 -5.82 -16.99 38.80
C MET A 265 -5.73 -18.53 38.74
N THR A 266 -6.85 -19.22 38.55
CA THR A 266 -6.85 -20.68 38.36
C THR A 266 -6.22 -21.04 37.02
N GLY A 267 -6.61 -20.37 35.93
CA GLY A 267 -6.15 -20.68 34.58
C GLY A 267 -4.95 -19.85 34.08
N SER A 268 -4.56 -18.79 34.79
CA SER A 268 -3.44 -17.90 34.45
C SER A 268 -2.21 -18.18 35.32
N PHE A 269 -1.02 -17.81 34.84
CA PHE A 269 0.22 -17.86 35.64
C PHE A 269 0.36 -16.68 36.62
N SER A 270 -0.26 -15.53 36.33
CA SER A 270 -0.27 -14.35 37.20
C SER A 270 -1.57 -13.55 37.00
N SER A 271 -1.77 -12.52 37.83
CA SER A 271 -2.85 -11.54 37.68
C SER A 271 -2.53 -10.46 36.63
N GLU A 272 -1.34 -10.49 36.05
CA GLU A 272 -0.87 -9.50 35.08
C GLU A 272 -1.28 -9.91 33.66
N CYS A 273 -1.61 -8.91 32.86
CA CYS A 273 -1.94 -9.05 31.45
C CYS A 273 -1.01 -8.18 30.62
N ASP A 274 -0.84 -8.53 29.35
CA ASP A 274 -0.04 -7.73 28.42
C ASP A 274 -0.62 -6.30 28.27
N GLU A 275 0.24 -5.28 28.41
CA GLU A 275 -0.13 -3.85 28.47
C GLU A 275 -0.84 -3.34 27.21
N VAL A 276 -0.77 -4.06 26.08
CA VAL A 276 -1.34 -3.66 24.80
C VAL A 276 -2.55 -4.50 24.45
N SER A 277 -2.39 -5.81 24.39
CA SER A 277 -3.45 -6.76 24.01
C SER A 277 -4.41 -7.07 25.16
N GLY A 278 -3.98 -6.91 26.41
CA GLY A 278 -4.72 -7.34 27.60
C GLY A 278 -4.81 -8.86 27.75
N GLN A 279 -4.00 -9.63 27.03
CA GLN A 279 -3.97 -11.09 27.13
C GLN A 279 -3.24 -11.53 28.40
N CYS A 280 -3.90 -12.36 29.20
CA CYS A 280 -3.29 -13.01 30.34
C CYS A 280 -2.42 -14.21 29.90
N ALA A 281 -1.38 -14.53 30.66
CA ALA A 281 -0.55 -15.71 30.39
C ALA A 281 -1.26 -16.99 30.83
N CYS A 282 -1.90 -17.70 29.90
CA CYS A 282 -2.71 -18.88 30.20
C CYS A 282 -1.87 -20.15 30.39
N LYS A 283 -2.28 -20.99 31.36
CA LYS A 283 -1.76 -22.34 31.58
C LYS A 283 -2.10 -23.29 30.43
N THR A 284 -1.46 -24.45 30.41
CA THR A 284 -1.65 -25.47 29.38
C THR A 284 -3.12 -25.86 29.23
N GLY A 285 -3.60 -25.91 27.98
CA GLY A 285 -4.98 -26.28 27.67
C GLY A 285 -6.02 -25.21 28.01
N VAL A 286 -5.64 -24.06 28.56
CA VAL A 286 -6.54 -22.94 28.88
C VAL A 286 -6.57 -21.93 27.71
N PHE A 287 -7.70 -21.24 27.58
CA PHE A 287 -8.01 -20.27 26.55
C PHE A 287 -8.83 -19.09 27.10
N GLY A 288 -8.97 -18.06 26.29
CA GLY A 288 -9.66 -16.81 26.63
C GLY A 288 -8.68 -15.73 27.02
N LYS A 289 -9.11 -14.47 26.85
CA LYS A 289 -8.31 -13.30 27.23
C LYS A 289 -7.97 -13.29 28.73
N GLN A 290 -8.92 -13.76 29.54
CA GLN A 290 -8.85 -13.89 30.99
C GLN A 290 -8.39 -15.28 31.46
N CYS A 291 -8.08 -16.21 30.53
CA CYS A 291 -7.70 -17.59 30.84
C CYS A 291 -8.71 -18.32 31.75
N ASP A 292 -9.98 -18.23 31.41
CA ASP A 292 -11.13 -18.65 32.22
C ASP A 292 -11.85 -19.90 31.70
N MET A 293 -11.36 -20.49 30.60
CA MET A 293 -11.98 -21.68 30.00
C MET A 293 -10.95 -22.62 29.38
N CYS A 294 -11.32 -23.90 29.23
CA CYS A 294 -10.50 -24.85 28.48
C CYS A 294 -10.59 -24.61 26.98
N ARG A 295 -9.50 -24.89 26.26
CA ARG A 295 -9.48 -25.03 24.80
C ARG A 295 -10.42 -26.16 24.37
N ALA A 296 -10.83 -26.15 23.11
CA ALA A 296 -11.50 -27.29 22.51
C ALA A 296 -10.64 -28.56 22.67
N SER A 297 -11.30 -29.70 22.95
CA SER A 297 -10.67 -31.01 23.22
C SER A 297 -9.88 -31.08 24.54
N TYR A 298 -10.06 -30.10 25.43
CA TYR A 298 -9.57 -30.11 26.80
C TYR A 298 -10.73 -30.01 27.82
N PHE A 299 -10.51 -30.55 29.02
CA PHE A 299 -11.49 -30.57 30.10
C PHE A 299 -10.82 -30.36 31.46
N ASN A 300 -11.63 -30.29 32.52
CA ASN A 300 -11.18 -30.23 33.92
C ASN A 300 -10.32 -28.99 34.22
N PHE A 301 -10.94 -27.80 34.11
CA PHE A 301 -10.31 -26.52 34.42
C PHE A 301 -9.86 -26.47 35.89
N SER A 302 -8.55 -26.44 36.11
CA SER A 302 -7.92 -26.55 37.44
C SER A 302 -6.69 -25.64 37.57
N GLU A 303 -6.08 -25.60 38.75
CA GLU A 303 -4.84 -24.85 38.98
C GLU A 303 -3.66 -25.32 38.12
N ASN A 304 -3.73 -26.53 37.55
CA ASN A 304 -2.72 -27.07 36.63
C ASN A 304 -3.05 -26.80 35.15
N GLY A 305 -4.07 -25.99 34.87
CA GLY A 305 -4.64 -25.80 33.53
C GLY A 305 -5.73 -26.82 33.23
N CYS A 306 -5.86 -27.19 31.96
CA CYS A 306 -6.82 -28.19 31.49
C CYS A 306 -6.12 -29.44 30.97
N GLN A 307 -6.80 -30.58 31.08
CA GLN A 307 -6.34 -31.88 30.62
C GLN A 307 -6.89 -32.16 29.21
N PHE A 308 -6.09 -32.79 28.36
CA PHE A 308 -6.56 -33.20 27.03
C PHE A 308 -7.53 -34.38 27.16
N CYS A 309 -8.60 -34.40 26.36
CA CYS A 309 -9.68 -35.40 26.52
C CYS A 309 -9.33 -36.82 26.07
N HIS A 310 -8.33 -36.98 25.18
CA HIS A 310 -7.92 -38.27 24.64
C HIS A 310 -9.05 -39.05 23.92
N CYS A 311 -9.94 -38.34 23.22
CA CYS A 311 -10.99 -38.96 22.42
C CYS A 311 -10.40 -39.80 21.27
N ASN A 312 -10.93 -41.00 21.06
CA ASN A 312 -10.56 -41.88 19.95
C ASN A 312 -10.97 -41.25 18.61
N SER A 313 -10.03 -41.11 17.68
CA SER A 313 -10.26 -40.42 16.39
C SER A 313 -11.27 -41.12 15.49
N PHE A 314 -11.45 -42.44 15.61
CA PHE A 314 -12.45 -43.19 14.84
C PHE A 314 -13.83 -43.18 15.51
N GLY A 315 -13.86 -43.12 16.83
CA GLY A 315 -15.09 -43.17 17.62
C GLY A 315 -15.72 -41.82 17.89
N ALA A 316 -14.95 -40.73 17.94
CA ALA A 316 -15.42 -39.40 18.29
C ALA A 316 -15.81 -38.55 17.07
N ILE A 317 -16.69 -37.58 17.30
CA ILE A 317 -17.12 -36.55 16.36
C ILE A 317 -16.12 -35.37 16.39
N ASP A 318 -16.03 -34.61 15.29
CA ASP A 318 -15.32 -33.32 15.17
C ASP A 318 -13.94 -33.26 15.85
N ASP A 319 -13.04 -34.17 15.47
CA ASP A 319 -11.65 -34.23 15.96
C ASP A 319 -11.48 -34.34 17.49
N GLY A 320 -12.47 -34.94 18.17
CA GLY A 320 -12.35 -35.30 19.59
C GLY A 320 -12.86 -34.22 20.54
N ARG A 321 -13.96 -33.57 20.18
CA ARG A 321 -14.70 -32.70 21.10
C ARG A 321 -15.23 -33.49 22.30
N CYS A 322 -15.18 -32.85 23.47
CA CYS A 322 -15.59 -33.43 24.73
C CYS A 322 -16.24 -32.37 25.64
N ASP A 323 -17.00 -32.85 26.61
CA ASP A 323 -17.56 -32.04 27.68
C ASP A 323 -16.44 -31.44 28.56
N ASN A 324 -16.48 -30.14 28.80
CA ASN A 324 -15.41 -29.38 29.44
C ASN A 324 -15.24 -29.67 30.95
N VAL A 325 -16.21 -30.31 31.60
CA VAL A 325 -16.14 -30.69 33.01
C VAL A 325 -15.79 -32.16 33.16
N THR A 326 -16.55 -33.04 32.51
CA THR A 326 -16.46 -34.49 32.67
C THR A 326 -15.37 -35.11 31.80
N GLY A 327 -14.99 -34.45 30.69
CA GLY A 327 -14.11 -35.00 29.67
C GLY A 327 -14.74 -36.13 28.86
N LYS A 328 -16.06 -36.30 28.90
CA LYS A 328 -16.76 -37.28 28.07
C LYS A 328 -16.78 -36.79 26.62
N CYS A 329 -16.25 -37.60 25.73
CA CYS A 329 -16.20 -37.32 24.30
C CYS A 329 -17.59 -37.46 23.66
N GLU A 330 -17.82 -36.67 22.61
CA GLU A 330 -19.03 -36.81 21.79
C GLU A 330 -18.83 -37.96 20.79
N CYS A 331 -19.46 -39.10 21.07
CA CYS A 331 -19.27 -40.32 20.30
C CYS A 331 -20.15 -40.39 19.06
N ARG A 332 -19.60 -40.97 17.98
CA ARG A 332 -20.32 -41.34 16.76
C ARG A 332 -21.39 -42.38 17.07
N LYS A 333 -22.27 -42.60 16.10
CA LYS A 333 -23.41 -43.52 16.23
C LYS A 333 -22.94 -44.93 16.66
N ASN A 334 -23.59 -45.48 17.68
CA ASN A 334 -23.33 -46.81 18.24
C ASN A 334 -21.90 -47.02 18.80
N VAL A 335 -21.18 -45.94 19.08
CA VAL A 335 -19.91 -45.96 19.81
C VAL A 335 -20.19 -45.60 21.27
N ASP A 336 -19.45 -46.20 22.19
CA ASP A 336 -19.59 -46.03 23.64
C ASP A 336 -18.19 -45.90 24.30
N GLY A 337 -18.19 -45.60 25.60
CA GLY A 337 -16.98 -45.31 26.37
C GLY A 337 -16.77 -43.81 26.59
N LYS A 338 -15.97 -43.47 27.61
CA LYS A 338 -15.72 -42.05 27.96
C LYS A 338 -14.94 -41.34 26.85
N MET A 339 -14.04 -42.07 26.19
CA MET A 339 -13.17 -41.60 25.12
C MET A 339 -13.65 -42.07 23.74
N CYS A 340 -14.88 -42.60 23.65
CA CYS A 340 -15.42 -43.23 22.44
C CYS A 340 -14.53 -44.37 21.93
N GLU A 341 -13.96 -45.15 22.85
CA GLU A 341 -12.93 -46.15 22.57
C GLU A 341 -13.46 -47.51 22.12
N LYS A 342 -14.77 -47.75 22.21
CA LYS A 342 -15.37 -49.06 21.93
C LYS A 342 -16.75 -48.94 21.27
N CYS A 343 -17.17 -49.98 20.57
CA CYS A 343 -18.56 -50.07 20.12
C CYS A 343 -19.50 -50.31 21.30
N ALA A 344 -20.73 -49.82 21.19
CA ALA A 344 -21.81 -50.22 22.07
C ALA A 344 -22.06 -51.73 21.96
N ASN A 345 -22.64 -52.33 23.00
CA ASN A 345 -22.99 -53.75 23.03
C ASN A 345 -23.85 -54.17 21.82
N GLY A 346 -23.43 -55.22 21.10
CA GLY A 346 -24.11 -55.67 19.88
C GLY A 346 -23.74 -54.92 18.60
N TYR A 347 -22.63 -54.17 18.62
CA TYR A 347 -22.08 -53.47 17.46
C TYR A 347 -20.58 -53.73 17.27
N PHE A 348 -20.07 -53.56 16.05
CA PHE A 348 -18.68 -53.82 15.67
C PHE A 348 -18.15 -52.77 14.66
N ASN A 349 -16.86 -52.84 14.31
CA ASN A 349 -16.21 -52.05 13.28
C ASN A 349 -16.09 -50.53 13.58
N ILE A 350 -15.53 -50.19 14.74
CA ILE A 350 -15.27 -48.79 15.13
C ILE A 350 -14.32 -48.08 14.17
N THR A 351 -13.36 -48.80 13.59
CA THR A 351 -12.35 -48.28 12.65
C THR A 351 -12.93 -47.81 11.32
N SER A 352 -14.22 -48.04 11.07
CA SER A 352 -14.96 -47.44 9.95
C SER A 352 -14.94 -45.91 9.98
N GLY A 353 -14.77 -45.29 11.15
CA GLY A 353 -14.81 -43.83 11.33
C GLY A 353 -16.21 -43.22 11.12
N LEU A 354 -17.24 -44.04 10.86
CA LEU A 354 -18.61 -43.59 10.63
C LEU A 354 -19.57 -43.95 11.78
N GLY A 355 -19.06 -44.69 12.77
CA GLY A 355 -19.84 -45.30 13.84
C GLY A 355 -19.93 -46.82 13.68
N CYS A 356 -20.31 -47.53 14.74
CA CYS A 356 -20.31 -48.99 14.73
C CYS A 356 -21.55 -49.57 14.04
N GLN A 357 -21.36 -50.70 13.34
CA GLN A 357 -22.38 -51.44 12.62
C GLN A 357 -23.01 -52.50 13.53
N ALA A 358 -24.31 -52.78 13.38
CA ALA A 358 -25.00 -53.75 14.22
C ALA A 358 -24.55 -55.18 13.90
N CYS A 359 -24.38 -56.02 14.93
CA CYS A 359 -24.04 -57.43 14.75
C CYS A 359 -25.17 -58.23 14.09
N ASP A 360 -26.43 -57.92 14.42
CA ASP A 360 -27.64 -58.62 13.96
C ASP A 360 -27.58 -60.15 14.16
N CYS A 361 -27.04 -60.61 15.29
CA CYS A 361 -26.97 -62.02 15.62
C CYS A 361 -28.37 -62.64 15.73
N ASP A 362 -28.61 -63.75 15.04
CA ASP A 362 -29.87 -64.49 15.07
C ASP A 362 -30.13 -65.02 16.49
N PRO A 363 -31.26 -64.68 17.13
CA PRO A 363 -31.51 -65.01 18.53
C PRO A 363 -31.71 -66.52 18.77
N LEU A 364 -32.08 -67.29 17.74
CA LEU A 364 -32.22 -68.74 17.84
C LEU A 364 -30.85 -69.40 17.71
N GLY A 365 -30.09 -69.02 16.69
CA GLY A 365 -28.83 -69.69 16.36
C GLY A 365 -27.58 -69.14 17.06
N SER A 366 -27.63 -67.94 17.64
CA SER A 366 -26.50 -67.33 18.36
C SER A 366 -26.60 -67.54 19.86
N SER A 367 -25.44 -67.63 20.53
CA SER A 367 -25.34 -67.69 21.99
C SER A 367 -25.65 -66.35 22.67
N GLY A 368 -25.73 -65.25 21.91
CA GLY A 368 -26.10 -63.93 22.39
C GLY A 368 -26.07 -62.89 21.27
N ILE A 369 -26.27 -61.62 21.64
CA ILE A 369 -26.26 -60.47 20.70
C ILE A 369 -24.86 -59.95 20.35
N GLN A 370 -23.82 -60.43 21.06
CA GLN A 370 -22.45 -59.98 20.87
C GLN A 370 -21.80 -60.70 19.70
N CYS A 371 -21.09 -59.95 18.88
CA CYS A 371 -20.23 -60.46 17.82
C CYS A 371 -18.79 -60.00 18.03
N ASP A 372 -17.86 -60.59 17.29
CA ASP A 372 -16.47 -60.15 17.27
C ASP A 372 -16.39 -58.67 16.82
N THR A 373 -15.68 -57.84 17.60
CA THR A 373 -15.69 -56.38 17.46
C THR A 373 -15.02 -55.86 16.19
N HIS A 374 -14.29 -56.71 15.46
CA HIS A 374 -13.60 -56.35 14.23
C HIS A 374 -14.25 -56.99 13.01
N THR A 375 -14.61 -58.28 13.09
CA THR A 375 -15.13 -59.07 11.98
C THR A 375 -16.66 -59.11 11.91
N GLY A 376 -17.34 -58.87 13.04
CA GLY A 376 -18.80 -58.95 13.13
C GLY A 376 -19.33 -60.38 13.29
N GLN A 377 -18.47 -61.40 13.46
CA GLN A 377 -18.91 -62.80 13.59
C GLN A 377 -19.60 -63.06 14.93
N CYS A 378 -20.86 -63.49 14.88
CA CYS A 378 -21.63 -63.90 16.05
C CYS A 378 -21.16 -65.25 16.59
N ALA A 379 -21.32 -65.47 17.90
CA ALA A 379 -21.01 -66.75 18.53
C ALA A 379 -22.12 -67.78 18.26
N CYS A 380 -21.95 -68.62 17.24
CA CYS A 380 -22.97 -69.58 16.83
C CYS A 380 -23.08 -70.77 17.80
N LYS A 381 -24.31 -71.25 18.02
CA LYS A 381 -24.60 -72.48 18.76
C LYS A 381 -24.15 -73.71 17.95
N SER A 382 -24.12 -74.86 18.60
CA SER A 382 -23.74 -76.13 17.97
C SER A 382 -24.56 -76.41 16.70
N GLY A 383 -23.87 -76.80 15.62
CA GLY A 383 -24.50 -77.09 14.33
C GLY A 383 -25.03 -75.87 13.57
N VAL A 384 -24.75 -74.64 14.01
CA VAL A 384 -25.20 -73.39 13.37
C VAL A 384 -24.00 -72.68 12.71
N THR A 385 -24.24 -72.00 11.58
CA THR A 385 -23.20 -71.30 10.81
C THR A 385 -23.70 -69.96 10.24
N GLY A 386 -22.78 -69.22 9.61
CA GLY A 386 -22.99 -67.89 9.03
C GLY A 386 -22.57 -66.75 9.97
N LEU A 387 -22.36 -65.55 9.41
CA LEU A 387 -21.93 -64.36 10.17
C LEU A 387 -22.90 -64.02 11.31
N LYS A 388 -24.19 -64.17 11.04
CA LYS A 388 -25.30 -63.90 11.97
C LYS A 388 -25.84 -65.16 12.64
N CYS A 389 -25.25 -66.34 12.42
CA CYS A 389 -25.73 -67.63 12.93
C CYS A 389 -27.19 -67.95 12.59
N ASN A 390 -27.64 -67.64 11.39
CA ASN A 390 -29.03 -67.79 10.95
C ASN A 390 -29.27 -69.02 10.04
N LYS A 391 -28.29 -69.94 9.94
CA LYS A 391 -28.36 -71.13 9.09
C LYS A 391 -27.77 -72.33 9.81
N CYS A 392 -28.30 -73.52 9.57
CA CYS A 392 -27.63 -74.73 10.01
C CYS A 392 -26.35 -74.97 9.21
N ALA A 393 -25.31 -75.46 9.87
CA ALA A 393 -24.11 -75.97 9.23
C ALA A 393 -24.46 -77.16 8.32
N PRO A 394 -23.61 -77.49 7.33
CA PRO A 394 -23.80 -78.70 6.53
C PRO A 394 -24.07 -79.93 7.43
N ASN A 395 -24.98 -80.81 6.98
CA ASN A 395 -25.44 -82.01 7.72
C ASN A 395 -26.18 -81.75 9.04
N HIS A 396 -26.69 -80.53 9.25
CA HIS A 396 -27.55 -80.20 10.39
C HIS A 396 -28.87 -79.59 9.93
N PHE A 397 -29.92 -79.75 10.74
CA PHE A 397 -31.26 -79.25 10.42
C PHE A 397 -32.00 -78.69 11.64
N GLY A 398 -33.06 -77.94 11.35
CA GLY A 398 -34.04 -77.49 12.34
C GLY A 398 -33.45 -76.49 13.32
N LEU A 399 -33.10 -75.29 12.81
CA LEU A 399 -32.58 -74.19 13.63
C LEU A 399 -33.50 -73.93 14.83
N SER A 400 -32.97 -74.14 16.03
CA SER A 400 -33.72 -74.04 17.28
C SER A 400 -32.92 -73.30 18.34
N SER A 401 -33.55 -73.01 19.48
CA SER A 401 -32.87 -72.41 20.64
C SER A 401 -31.70 -73.26 21.18
N ASN A 402 -31.62 -74.55 20.84
CA ASN A 402 -30.53 -75.45 21.21
C ASN A 402 -29.46 -75.61 20.10
N GLY A 403 -29.52 -74.81 19.04
CA GLY A 403 -28.72 -74.99 17.82
C GLY A 403 -29.45 -75.86 16.79
N CYS A 404 -28.71 -76.42 15.85
CA CYS A 404 -29.24 -77.35 14.87
C CYS A 404 -28.92 -78.79 15.26
N LYS A 405 -29.83 -79.71 14.94
CA LYS A 405 -29.64 -81.13 15.18
C LYS A 405 -28.85 -81.74 14.03
N GLU A 406 -27.97 -82.68 14.34
CA GLU A 406 -27.28 -83.48 13.32
C GLU A 406 -28.30 -84.32 12.55
N CYS A 407 -28.18 -84.33 11.22
CA CYS A 407 -29.04 -85.11 10.36
C CYS A 407 -28.75 -86.61 10.48
N ARG A 408 -29.76 -87.44 10.22
CA ARG A 408 -29.52 -88.86 9.97
C ARG A 408 -28.79 -89.02 8.64
N ILE A 409 -27.90 -90.01 8.56
CA ILE A 409 -27.27 -90.38 7.28
C ILE A 409 -28.36 -90.81 6.31
N CYS A 410 -28.41 -90.19 5.14
CA CYS A 410 -29.42 -90.51 4.15
C CYS A 410 -29.20 -91.92 3.59
N PRO A 411 -30.27 -92.75 3.49
CA PRO A 411 -30.14 -94.14 3.08
C PRO A 411 -29.81 -94.29 1.59
N ALA A 412 -30.24 -93.34 0.78
CA ALA A 412 -29.99 -93.30 -0.66
C ALA A 412 -28.77 -92.42 -0.96
N PRO A 413 -27.81 -92.90 -1.79
CA PRO A 413 -26.75 -92.06 -2.33
C PRO A 413 -27.30 -90.81 -3.02
N GLY A 414 -26.54 -89.71 -2.98
CA GLY A 414 -26.90 -88.45 -3.63
C GLY A 414 -27.94 -87.60 -2.89
N HIS A 415 -28.65 -88.15 -1.91
CA HIS A 415 -29.58 -87.38 -1.08
C HIS A 415 -28.81 -86.53 -0.06
N ILE A 416 -29.29 -85.31 0.16
CA ILE A 416 -28.80 -84.38 1.18
C ILE A 416 -29.85 -84.19 2.26
N CYS A 417 -29.41 -83.74 3.42
CA CYS A 417 -30.34 -83.38 4.48
C CYS A 417 -30.91 -81.98 4.25
N ASP A 418 -32.24 -81.85 4.24
CA ASP A 418 -32.92 -80.56 4.26
C ASP A 418 -32.60 -79.82 5.56
N SER A 419 -32.05 -78.60 5.47
CA SER A 419 -31.62 -77.82 6.64
C SER A 419 -32.77 -77.36 7.55
N THR A 420 -34.02 -77.49 7.11
CA THR A 420 -35.22 -77.07 7.84
C THR A 420 -35.93 -78.27 8.46
N THR A 421 -36.23 -79.29 7.66
CA THR A 421 -37.03 -80.46 8.06
C THR A 421 -36.19 -81.63 8.55
N GLY A 422 -34.92 -81.72 8.10
CA GLY A 422 -34.06 -82.88 8.36
C GLY A 422 -34.36 -84.09 7.50
N GLU A 423 -35.30 -83.96 6.56
CA GLU A 423 -35.64 -85.02 5.63
C GLU A 423 -34.54 -85.16 4.58
N CYS A 424 -34.35 -86.39 4.11
CA CYS A 424 -33.46 -86.65 3.00
C CYS A 424 -34.15 -86.24 1.71
N ILE A 425 -33.67 -85.18 1.11
CA ILE A 425 -34.19 -84.62 -0.13
C ILE A 425 -33.12 -84.72 -1.23
N CYS A 426 -33.57 -84.65 -2.46
CA CYS A 426 -32.67 -84.39 -3.56
C CYS A 426 -32.14 -82.95 -3.49
N PRO A 427 -30.85 -82.71 -3.75
CA PRO A 427 -30.31 -81.37 -3.92
C PRO A 427 -31.17 -80.54 -4.89
N PRO A 428 -31.22 -79.20 -4.75
CA PRO A 428 -32.04 -78.35 -5.61
C PRO A 428 -31.87 -78.66 -7.11
N ASN A 429 -32.99 -78.73 -7.83
CA ASN A 429 -33.03 -78.98 -9.29
C ASN A 429 -32.43 -80.33 -9.74
N THR A 430 -32.49 -81.36 -8.89
CA THR A 430 -32.11 -82.73 -9.25
C THR A 430 -33.32 -83.67 -9.17
N ILE A 431 -33.30 -84.73 -9.97
CA ILE A 431 -34.32 -85.77 -10.11
C ILE A 431 -33.66 -87.15 -10.25
N GLY A 432 -34.45 -88.22 -10.13
CA GLY A 432 -33.97 -89.60 -10.12
C GLY A 432 -33.99 -90.19 -8.72
N GLU A 433 -33.96 -91.52 -8.60
CA GLU A 433 -34.00 -92.19 -7.29
C GLU A 433 -32.72 -92.00 -6.46
N MET A 434 -31.62 -91.58 -7.08
CA MET A 434 -30.36 -91.21 -6.43
C MET A 434 -30.01 -89.74 -6.69
N CYS A 435 -30.98 -88.93 -7.13
CA CYS A 435 -30.81 -87.52 -7.48
C CYS A 435 -29.72 -87.29 -8.54
N GLU A 436 -29.52 -88.27 -9.42
CA GLU A 436 -28.38 -88.38 -10.31
C GLU A 436 -28.50 -87.54 -11.59
N ASN A 437 -29.70 -87.02 -11.88
CA ASN A 437 -29.99 -86.23 -13.07
C ASN A 437 -30.46 -84.83 -12.70
N CYS A 438 -30.10 -83.82 -13.47
CA CYS A 438 -30.73 -82.51 -13.34
C CYS A 438 -32.21 -82.58 -13.76
N SER A 439 -33.08 -81.82 -13.08
CA SER A 439 -34.47 -81.63 -13.49
C SER A 439 -34.52 -81.01 -14.89
N SER A 440 -35.67 -81.12 -15.57
CA SER A 440 -35.91 -80.32 -16.79
C SER A 440 -35.61 -78.85 -16.51
N ASN A 441 -34.90 -78.17 -17.41
CA ASN A 441 -34.44 -76.79 -17.25
C ASN A 441 -33.35 -76.59 -16.15
N ALA A 442 -32.46 -77.57 -15.93
CA ALA A 442 -31.28 -77.40 -15.08
C ALA A 442 -30.04 -78.13 -15.64
N TRP A 443 -28.85 -77.65 -15.29
CA TRP A 443 -27.54 -78.18 -15.71
C TRP A 443 -26.47 -78.04 -14.60
N ASN A 444 -25.27 -78.55 -14.81
CA ASN A 444 -24.13 -78.43 -13.87
C ASN A 444 -24.41 -79.02 -12.48
N TYR A 445 -24.50 -80.36 -12.43
CA TYR A 445 -24.73 -81.12 -11.20
C TYR A 445 -23.59 -80.99 -10.18
N ASP A 446 -23.92 -80.56 -8.96
CA ASP A 446 -23.07 -80.64 -7.76
C ASP A 446 -23.72 -81.55 -6.70
N PRO A 447 -23.01 -82.55 -6.13
CA PRO A 447 -23.60 -83.50 -5.18
C PRO A 447 -24.20 -82.88 -3.91
N LEU A 448 -23.80 -81.67 -3.51
CA LEU A 448 -24.28 -80.98 -2.30
C LEU A 448 -25.23 -79.83 -2.62
N ASN A 449 -24.97 -79.09 -3.70
CA ASN A 449 -25.68 -77.86 -4.07
C ASN A 449 -26.75 -78.09 -5.14
N GLY A 450 -26.74 -79.24 -5.82
CA GLY A 450 -27.68 -79.61 -6.88
C GLY A 450 -27.30 -79.04 -8.24
N CYS A 451 -28.29 -78.90 -9.13
CA CYS A 451 -28.09 -78.34 -10.46
C CYS A 451 -28.42 -76.85 -10.49
N THR A 452 -27.72 -76.11 -11.35
CA THR A 452 -28.02 -74.71 -11.66
C THR A 452 -29.18 -74.66 -12.66
N LEU A 453 -30.22 -73.85 -12.40
CA LEU A 453 -31.30 -73.62 -13.37
C LEU A 453 -30.73 -73.02 -14.66
N CYS A 454 -31.27 -73.39 -15.82
CA CYS A 454 -30.85 -72.74 -17.06
C CYS A 454 -31.37 -71.30 -17.10
N ASP A 455 -30.50 -70.38 -17.48
CA ASP A 455 -30.84 -68.97 -17.70
C ASP A 455 -30.90 -68.70 -19.21
N CYS A 456 -31.90 -69.29 -19.86
CA CYS A 456 -32.03 -69.27 -21.31
C CYS A 456 -32.64 -67.95 -21.79
N SER A 457 -32.03 -67.33 -22.80
CA SER A 457 -32.62 -66.14 -23.44
C SER A 457 -33.87 -66.49 -24.23
N GLY A 458 -34.98 -65.79 -23.96
CA GLY A 458 -36.25 -65.97 -24.67
C GLY A 458 -36.22 -65.59 -26.16
N ILE A 459 -35.12 -65.04 -26.68
CA ILE A 459 -35.01 -64.49 -28.05
C ILE A 459 -34.25 -65.43 -29.02
N GLY A 460 -33.83 -66.61 -28.59
CA GLY A 460 -33.13 -67.54 -29.49
C GLY A 460 -33.15 -69.00 -29.07
N ALA A 461 -33.55 -69.31 -27.85
CA ALA A 461 -33.71 -70.68 -27.37
C ALA A 461 -35.04 -71.26 -27.86
N ASP A 462 -34.99 -72.46 -28.43
CA ASP A 462 -36.17 -73.28 -28.73
C ASP A 462 -36.72 -73.90 -27.42
N GLY A 463 -37.34 -73.04 -26.60
CA GLY A 463 -37.90 -73.38 -25.29
C GLY A 463 -36.95 -73.15 -24.11
N PRO A 464 -37.43 -73.41 -22.87
CA PRO A 464 -36.67 -73.13 -21.65
C PRO A 464 -35.58 -74.17 -21.36
N ASN A 465 -35.58 -75.33 -22.03
CA ASN A 465 -34.70 -76.43 -21.65
C ASN A 465 -33.30 -76.26 -22.24
N CYS A 466 -32.27 -76.31 -21.39
CA CYS A 466 -30.88 -76.46 -21.80
C CYS A 466 -30.39 -77.91 -21.65
N ASN A 467 -29.28 -78.22 -22.32
CA ASN A 467 -28.58 -79.50 -22.22
C ASN A 467 -28.13 -79.72 -20.76
N PRO A 468 -28.54 -80.83 -20.11
CA PRO A 468 -28.26 -81.06 -18.69
C PRO A 468 -26.78 -81.14 -18.32
N GLN A 469 -25.90 -81.44 -19.28
CA GLN A 469 -24.45 -81.53 -19.05
C GLN A 469 -23.72 -80.23 -19.43
N THR A 470 -24.16 -79.55 -20.48
CA THR A 470 -23.41 -78.42 -21.06
C THR A 470 -24.06 -77.06 -20.83
N GLY A 471 -25.32 -76.99 -20.38
CA GLY A 471 -26.08 -75.75 -20.26
C GLY A 471 -26.51 -75.14 -21.59
N GLN A 472 -26.26 -75.81 -22.73
CA GLN A 472 -26.53 -75.27 -24.07
C GLN A 472 -27.98 -75.48 -24.51
N VAL A 473 -28.60 -74.47 -25.12
CA VAL A 473 -29.95 -74.56 -25.71
C VAL A 473 -29.90 -74.82 -27.21
N ASN A 474 -30.96 -75.44 -27.76
CA ASN A 474 -31.17 -75.47 -29.20
C ASN A 474 -31.58 -74.07 -29.68
N ALA A 475 -31.02 -73.62 -30.80
CA ALA A 475 -31.42 -72.37 -31.42
C ALA A 475 -32.69 -72.54 -32.27
N ILE A 476 -33.59 -71.56 -32.27
CA ILE A 476 -34.72 -71.51 -33.22
C ILE A 476 -34.16 -71.30 -34.63
N ASN A 477 -34.28 -72.30 -35.51
CA ASN A 477 -33.99 -72.15 -36.94
C ASN A 477 -35.17 -71.47 -37.62
N TYR A 478 -34.92 -70.31 -38.23
CA TYR A 478 -35.87 -69.59 -39.09
C TYR A 478 -35.92 -70.16 -40.51
#